data_AF-A0A2V9SPY3-F1
#
_entry.id   AF-A0A2V9SPY3-F1
#
_cell.length_a   1.000
_cell.length_b   1.000
_cell.length_c   1.000
_cell.angle_alpha   90.00
_cell.angle_beta   90.00
_cell.angle_gamma   90.00
#
_symmetry.space_group_name_H-M   'P 1'
#
loop_
_entity.id
_entity.type
_entity.pdbx_description
1 polymer ?
#
loop_
_entity_poly.entity_id
_entity_poly.type
_entity_poly.pdbx_seq_one_letter_code
_entity_poly.pdbx_strand_id
1 'polypeptide(L)'
;MRQHISGTKLRVPILWLRHRGFRSSDVFLGSYPRSGSTWLRFTLFEMLTGRTANFESVNTSLRGPGTHRLALPVLPGNGRFLSTHECYRADYRKAIYLVRDIRDVVSSEFWFEKERGVSYERFEDYLVHMLQGRKKYGSWQDHVRSWIESESAKNGTLMLIRYEDMRRDPGKIFAELLEFLGKKVKPDAICSAIANNSLQKMRAKEDALHSMPESLK
;
A
#
# COMPACT_ATOMS: atom_id res chain seq x y z
N MET A 1 19.37 -8.38 -7.96
CA MET A 1 19.14 -9.58 -7.11
C MET A 1 17.66 -9.99 -6.94
N ARG A 2 16.66 -9.07 -7.02
CA ARG A 2 15.23 -9.37 -6.79
C ARG A 2 14.47 -10.06 -7.94
N GLN A 3 14.97 -10.01 -9.18
CA GLN A 3 14.23 -10.50 -10.36
C GLN A 3 14.56 -11.95 -10.79
N HIS A 4 15.64 -12.57 -10.28
CA HIS A 4 16.07 -13.91 -10.72
C HIS A 4 15.45 -15.09 -9.93
N ILE A 5 14.59 -14.83 -8.95
CA ILE A 5 14.02 -15.88 -8.08
C ILE A 5 12.57 -16.24 -8.48
N SER A 6 11.99 -15.55 -9.47
CA SER A 6 10.56 -15.72 -9.81
C SER A 6 10.20 -17.11 -10.34
N GLY A 7 11.17 -17.92 -10.78
CA GLY A 7 10.98 -19.28 -11.30
C GLY A 7 11.74 -20.42 -10.59
N THR A 8 12.40 -20.18 -9.45
CA THR A 8 13.24 -21.21 -8.80
C THR A 8 12.59 -21.86 -7.57
N LYS A 9 12.99 -23.11 -7.26
CA LYS A 9 12.54 -23.89 -6.08
C LYS A 9 12.78 -23.18 -4.73
N LEU A 10 13.61 -22.14 -4.70
CA LEU A 10 13.91 -21.31 -3.52
C LEU A 10 12.86 -20.22 -3.25
N ARG A 11 11.92 -19.97 -4.18
CA ARG A 11 10.87 -18.96 -4.04
C ARG A 11 10.00 -19.19 -2.80
N VAL A 12 9.59 -20.44 -2.57
CA VAL A 12 8.68 -20.80 -1.47
C VAL A 12 9.36 -20.64 -0.09
N PRO A 13 10.58 -21.18 0.15
CA PRO A 13 11.32 -20.93 1.40
C PRO A 13 11.58 -19.44 1.69
N ILE A 14 11.95 -18.66 0.66
CA ILE A 14 12.23 -17.23 0.83
C ILE A 14 10.96 -16.44 1.16
N LEU A 15 9.86 -16.71 0.46
CA LEU A 15 8.56 -16.10 0.79
C LEU A 15 8.17 -16.44 2.22
N TRP A 16 8.23 -17.72 2.59
CA TRP A 16 7.91 -18.14 3.94
C TRP A 16 8.75 -17.42 5.00
N LEU A 17 10.08 -17.31 4.79
CA LEU A 17 10.97 -16.59 5.70
C LEU A 17 10.59 -15.11 5.84
N ARG A 18 10.19 -14.45 4.73
CA ARG A 18 9.78 -13.04 4.73
C ARG A 18 8.53 -12.75 5.56
N HIS A 19 7.67 -13.77 5.75
CA HIS A 19 6.41 -13.66 6.51
C HIS A 19 6.53 -14.12 7.98
N ARG A 20 7.73 -14.46 8.46
CA ARG A 20 7.94 -14.80 9.87
C ARG A 20 8.19 -13.57 10.73
N GLY A 21 7.61 -13.56 11.93
CA GLY A 21 7.84 -12.52 12.94
C GLY A 21 6.83 -11.37 12.93
N PHE A 22 5.65 -11.60 12.33
CA PHE A 22 4.49 -10.74 12.55
C PHE A 22 3.97 -10.88 13.98
N ARG A 23 3.52 -9.75 14.52
CA ARG A 23 2.91 -9.64 15.85
C ARG A 23 1.39 -9.71 15.69
N SER A 24 0.70 -10.16 16.72
CA SER A 24 -0.77 -10.12 16.76
C SER A 24 -1.34 -8.69 16.73
N SER A 25 -0.54 -7.71 17.15
CA SER A 25 -0.87 -6.28 17.11
C SER A 25 -0.52 -5.58 15.79
N ASP A 26 0.09 -6.28 14.82
CA ASP A 26 0.36 -5.69 13.50
C ASP A 26 -0.93 -5.52 12.69
N VAL A 27 -1.00 -4.44 11.92
CA VAL A 27 -2.09 -4.19 10.96
C VAL A 27 -1.50 -4.04 9.57
N PHE A 28 -2.10 -4.73 8.60
CA PHE A 28 -1.63 -4.74 7.22
C PHE A 28 -2.49 -3.84 6.33
N LEU A 29 -1.85 -3.03 5.48
CA LEU A 29 -2.46 -2.37 4.35
C LEU A 29 -2.16 -3.17 3.09
N GLY A 30 -3.17 -3.85 2.57
CA GLY A 30 -3.15 -4.47 1.25
C GLY A 30 -3.69 -3.52 0.18
N SER A 31 -3.07 -3.49 -0.99
CA SER A 31 -3.65 -2.86 -2.18
C SER A 31 -3.04 -3.46 -3.44
N TYR A 32 -3.79 -3.54 -4.53
CA TYR A 32 -3.15 -3.75 -5.83
C TYR A 32 -2.27 -2.52 -6.15
N PRO A 33 -1.11 -2.65 -6.85
CA PRO A 33 -0.32 -1.49 -7.27
C PRO A 33 -1.18 -0.40 -7.91
N ARG A 34 -0.79 0.87 -7.72
CA ARG A 34 -1.48 2.04 -8.30
C ARG A 34 -2.93 2.29 -7.82
N SER A 35 -3.37 1.58 -6.78
CA SER A 35 -4.67 1.81 -6.13
C SER A 35 -4.69 2.96 -5.11
N GLY A 36 -3.60 3.75 -5.01
CA GLY A 36 -3.53 4.93 -4.13
C GLY A 36 -2.92 4.70 -2.75
N SER A 37 -2.19 3.59 -2.54
CA SER A 37 -1.56 3.27 -1.25
C SER A 37 -0.58 4.34 -0.77
N THR A 38 0.12 5.03 -1.67
CA THR A 38 1.07 6.10 -1.31
C THR A 38 0.37 7.23 -0.56
N TRP A 39 -0.76 7.73 -1.08
CA TRP A 39 -1.50 8.82 -0.45
C TRP A 39 -1.97 8.43 0.96
N LEU A 40 -2.60 7.25 1.08
CA LEU A 40 -3.05 6.72 2.37
C LEU A 40 -1.89 6.60 3.37
N ARG A 41 -0.77 6.00 2.94
CA ARG A 41 0.41 5.79 3.81
C ARG A 41 1.01 7.11 4.28
N PHE A 42 1.09 8.12 3.43
CA PHE A 42 1.66 9.42 3.78
C PHE A 42 0.77 10.16 4.78
N THR A 43 -0.53 10.27 4.47
CA THR A 43 -1.49 10.92 5.36
C THR A 43 -1.57 10.22 6.71
N LEU A 44 -1.63 8.89 6.72
CA LEU A 44 -1.69 8.12 7.96
C LEU A 44 -0.36 8.18 8.74
N PHE A 45 0.78 8.25 8.07
CA PHE A 45 2.08 8.44 8.74
C PHE A 45 2.11 9.74 9.55
N GLU A 46 1.65 10.86 8.98
CA GLU A 46 1.59 12.13 9.70
C GLU A 46 0.63 12.05 10.90
N MET A 47 -0.54 11.42 10.73
CA MET A 47 -1.52 11.23 11.81
C MET A 47 -1.00 10.34 12.95
N LEU A 48 -0.25 9.28 12.62
CA LEU A 48 0.22 8.30 13.61
C LEU A 48 1.50 8.74 14.33
N THR A 49 2.33 9.57 13.70
CA THR A 49 3.67 9.94 14.21
C THR A 49 3.83 11.41 14.55
N GLY A 50 2.97 12.29 14.02
CA GLY A 50 3.12 13.74 14.11
C GLY A 50 4.30 14.30 13.30
N ARG A 51 4.96 13.48 12.47
CA ARG A 51 6.11 13.89 11.65
C ARG A 51 5.66 14.19 10.22
N THR A 52 6.34 15.12 9.55
CA THR A 52 6.11 15.42 8.14
C THR A 52 6.41 14.21 7.26
N ALA A 53 5.49 13.85 6.36
CA ALA A 53 5.69 12.71 5.46
C ALA A 53 6.54 13.10 4.24
N ASN A 54 7.57 12.31 3.98
CA ASN A 54 8.30 12.24 2.70
C ASN A 54 8.57 10.76 2.36
N PHE A 55 9.07 10.49 1.15
CA PHE A 55 9.26 9.10 0.70
C PHE A 55 10.21 8.31 1.60
N GLU A 56 11.30 8.92 2.06
CA GLU A 56 12.28 8.27 2.92
C GLU A 56 11.68 7.92 4.29
N SER A 57 11.12 8.91 5.00
CA SER A 57 10.50 8.74 6.32
C SER A 57 9.37 7.71 6.30
N VAL A 58 8.50 7.75 5.29
CA VAL A 58 7.39 6.81 5.15
C VAL A 58 7.89 5.41 4.82
N ASN A 59 8.85 5.24 3.91
CA ASN A 59 9.35 3.91 3.51
C ASN A 59 10.25 3.27 4.58
N THR A 60 10.95 4.08 5.37
CA THR A 60 11.74 3.59 6.51
C THR A 60 10.88 3.23 7.71
N SER A 61 9.75 3.93 7.90
CA SER A 61 8.87 3.72 9.05
C SER A 61 7.78 2.68 8.81
N LEU A 62 7.07 2.77 7.68
CA LEU A 62 5.95 1.92 7.30
C LEU A 62 6.41 0.84 6.33
N ARG A 63 7.00 -0.24 6.82
CA ARG A 63 7.61 -1.28 5.97
C ARG A 63 6.62 -2.37 5.58
N GLY A 64 7.08 -3.35 4.80
CA GLY A 64 6.27 -4.49 4.37
C GLY A 64 6.88 -5.84 4.76
N PRO A 65 6.25 -6.96 4.36
CA PRO A 65 6.79 -8.30 4.53
C PRO A 65 8.25 -8.42 4.07
N GLY A 66 9.10 -9.05 4.89
CA GLY A 66 10.55 -9.13 4.71
C GLY A 66 11.39 -8.04 5.38
N THR A 67 10.85 -6.82 5.60
CA THR A 67 11.57 -5.73 6.30
C THR A 67 10.81 -5.16 7.51
N HIS A 68 9.63 -5.72 7.80
CA HIS A 68 8.72 -5.34 8.89
C HIS A 68 9.36 -5.30 10.29
N ARG A 69 10.44 -6.04 10.55
CA ARG A 69 11.17 -6.00 11.83
C ARG A 69 11.72 -4.62 12.17
N LEU A 70 12.01 -3.82 11.15
CA LEU A 70 12.52 -2.45 11.28
C LEU A 70 11.41 -1.39 11.19
N ALA A 71 10.13 -1.79 11.11
CA ALA A 71 9.03 -0.83 11.05
C ALA A 71 8.78 -0.21 12.43
N LEU A 72 8.37 1.06 12.46
CA LEU A 72 8.03 1.74 13.70
C LEU A 72 6.75 1.16 14.30
N PRO A 73 6.74 0.83 15.61
CA PRO A 73 5.54 0.38 16.29
C PRO A 73 4.64 1.56 16.67
N VAL A 74 3.84 2.01 15.71
CA VAL A 74 2.99 3.20 15.85
C VAL A 74 1.57 2.88 16.36
N LEU A 75 1.19 1.61 16.49
CA LEU A 75 -0.14 1.15 16.90
C LEU A 75 -0.14 0.63 18.36
N PRO A 76 -1.32 0.51 19.00
CA PRO A 76 -1.43 -0.04 20.35
C PRO A 76 -0.80 -1.43 20.48
N GLY A 77 -0.35 -1.80 21.68
CA GLY A 77 0.26 -3.12 21.93
C GLY A 77 1.57 -3.35 21.15
N ASN A 78 2.35 -2.28 20.95
CA ASN A 78 3.60 -2.32 20.17
C ASN A 78 3.37 -2.81 18.71
N GLY A 79 2.18 -2.52 18.17
CA GLY A 79 1.77 -2.94 16.83
C GLY A 79 2.38 -2.08 15.74
N ARG A 80 2.68 -2.69 14.60
CA ARG A 80 3.24 -1.98 13.43
C ARG A 80 2.19 -1.84 12.35
N PHE A 81 2.24 -0.72 11.64
CA PHE A 81 1.47 -0.55 10.40
C PHE A 81 2.34 -0.97 9.22
N LEU A 82 1.97 -2.07 8.57
CA LEU A 82 2.73 -2.70 7.50
C LEU A 82 1.97 -2.59 6.18
N SER A 83 2.64 -2.43 5.04
CA SER A 83 1.92 -2.50 3.74
C SER A 83 2.52 -3.50 2.76
N THR A 84 1.63 -4.03 1.92
CA THR A 84 1.95 -5.06 0.93
C THR A 84 1.11 -4.89 -0.33
N HIS A 85 1.65 -5.35 -1.45
CA HIS A 85 0.96 -5.50 -2.72
C HIS A 85 0.70 -6.98 -3.06
N GLU A 86 0.97 -7.88 -2.13
CA GLU A 86 0.72 -9.30 -2.28
C GLU A 86 -0.76 -9.61 -2.01
N CYS A 87 -1.26 -10.70 -2.60
CA CYS A 87 -2.58 -11.24 -2.27
C CYS A 87 -2.70 -11.53 -0.76
N TYR A 88 -3.94 -11.66 -0.29
CA TYR A 88 -4.21 -11.96 1.11
C TYR A 88 -3.47 -13.21 1.60
N ARG A 89 -3.08 -13.18 2.88
CA ARG A 89 -2.52 -14.31 3.61
C ARG A 89 -3.20 -14.40 4.97
N ALA A 90 -3.46 -15.62 5.45
CA ALA A 90 -4.03 -15.86 6.79
C ALA A 90 -3.18 -15.27 7.93
N ASP A 91 -1.88 -15.07 7.68
CA ASP A 91 -0.96 -14.38 8.60
C ASP A 91 -1.41 -12.92 8.89
N TYR A 92 -2.20 -12.31 7.99
CA TYR A 92 -2.69 -10.92 8.09
C TYR A 92 -3.96 -10.85 8.95
N ARG A 93 -3.78 -11.05 10.26
CA ARG A 93 -4.88 -11.16 11.24
C ARG A 93 -5.80 -9.95 11.32
N LYS A 94 -5.27 -8.75 11.09
CA LYS A 94 -6.03 -7.49 10.99
C LYS A 94 -5.50 -6.69 9.83
N ALA A 95 -6.40 -6.18 8.99
CA ALA A 95 -5.98 -5.52 7.76
C ALA A 95 -6.94 -4.43 7.29
N ILE A 96 -6.41 -3.56 6.45
CA ILE A 96 -7.10 -2.61 5.62
C ILE A 96 -6.83 -3.02 4.18
N TYR A 97 -7.87 -3.12 3.36
CA TYR A 97 -7.70 -3.33 1.92
C TYR A 97 -8.17 -2.09 1.15
N LEU A 98 -7.25 -1.49 0.42
CA LEU A 98 -7.53 -0.35 -0.47
C LEU A 98 -7.76 -0.86 -1.89
N VAL A 99 -9.00 -0.72 -2.37
CA VAL A 99 -9.40 -1.04 -3.74
C VAL A 99 -9.67 0.23 -4.52
N ARG A 100 -9.44 0.19 -5.83
CA ARG A 100 -9.67 1.29 -6.77
C ARG A 100 -10.28 0.72 -8.04
N ASP A 101 -11.06 1.52 -8.76
CA ASP A 101 -11.58 1.16 -10.08
C ASP A 101 -10.47 0.64 -11.00
N ILE A 102 -10.67 -0.53 -11.61
CA ILE A 102 -9.65 -1.17 -12.45
C ILE A 102 -9.26 -0.29 -13.63
N ARG A 103 -10.17 0.50 -14.22
CA ARG A 103 -9.88 1.36 -15.38
C ARG A 103 -8.85 2.43 -15.03
N ASP A 104 -8.98 2.98 -13.83
CA ASP A 104 -8.04 3.95 -13.27
C ASP A 104 -6.70 3.29 -12.92
N VAL A 105 -6.72 2.07 -12.39
CA VAL A 105 -5.51 1.29 -12.08
C VAL A 105 -4.72 0.98 -13.34
N VAL A 106 -5.39 0.46 -14.37
CA VAL A 106 -4.85 0.18 -15.72
C VAL A 106 -4.12 1.41 -16.25
N SER A 107 -4.82 2.55 -16.32
CA SER A 107 -4.26 3.78 -16.87
C SER A 107 -3.04 4.23 -16.05
N SER A 108 -3.15 4.23 -14.73
CA SER A 108 -2.08 4.67 -13.84
C SER A 108 -0.84 3.77 -13.86
N GLU A 109 -1.01 2.46 -14.03
CA GLU A 109 0.09 1.49 -14.13
C GLU A 109 0.74 1.52 -15.51
N PHE A 110 -0.04 1.67 -16.59
CA PHE A 110 0.49 1.82 -17.96
C PHE A 110 1.48 2.99 -18.06
N TRP A 111 1.10 4.19 -17.61
CA TRP A 111 1.98 5.36 -17.65
C TRP A 111 3.22 5.19 -16.77
N PHE A 112 3.06 4.60 -15.58
CA PHE A 112 4.15 4.34 -14.64
C PHE A 112 5.18 3.33 -15.17
N GLU A 113 4.73 2.32 -15.90
CA GLU A 113 5.59 1.35 -16.58
C GLU A 113 6.29 1.99 -17.78
N LYS A 114 5.57 2.81 -18.55
CA LYS A 114 6.11 3.55 -19.70
C LYS A 114 7.25 4.50 -19.29
N GLU A 115 7.08 5.23 -18.18
CA GLU A 115 8.15 6.08 -17.60
C GLU A 115 9.38 5.29 -17.16
N ARG A 116 9.25 3.99 -16.87
CA ARG A 116 10.35 3.08 -16.52
C ARG A 116 10.94 2.35 -17.74
N GLY A 117 10.59 2.77 -18.95
CA GLY A 117 11.08 2.18 -20.17
C GLY A 117 10.46 0.82 -20.52
N VAL A 118 9.37 0.43 -19.86
CA VAL A 118 8.59 -0.74 -20.30
C VAL A 118 7.77 -0.29 -21.50
N SER A 119 8.12 -0.80 -22.67
CA SER A 119 7.41 -0.51 -23.91
C SER A 119 6.39 -1.60 -24.21
N TYR A 120 5.21 -1.19 -24.65
CA TYR A 120 4.21 -2.04 -25.27
C TYR A 120 3.97 -1.49 -26.67
N GLU A 121 3.86 -2.38 -27.66
CA GLU A 121 3.57 -1.96 -29.04
C GLU A 121 2.24 -1.22 -29.10
N ARG A 122 1.23 -1.71 -28.37
CA ARG A 122 -0.08 -1.08 -28.26
C ARG A 122 -0.63 -1.11 -26.83
N PHE A 123 -1.56 -0.21 -26.54
CA PHE A 123 -2.26 -0.20 -25.25
C PHE A 123 -3.11 -1.46 -25.03
N GLU A 124 -3.65 -2.04 -26.11
CA GLU A 124 -4.41 -3.28 -26.06
C GLU A 124 -3.55 -4.46 -25.59
N ASP A 125 -2.28 -4.51 -25.99
CA ASP A 125 -1.35 -5.55 -25.55
C ASP A 125 -1.12 -5.46 -24.04
N TYR A 126 -0.95 -4.23 -23.53
CA TYR A 126 -0.85 -3.96 -22.10
C TYR A 126 -2.11 -4.43 -21.35
N LEU A 127 -3.30 -4.10 -21.87
CA LEU A 127 -4.58 -4.52 -21.29
C LEU A 127 -4.68 -6.04 -21.19
N VAL A 128 -4.36 -6.76 -22.26
CA VAL A 128 -4.39 -8.23 -22.29
C VAL A 128 -3.45 -8.81 -21.23
N HIS A 129 -2.22 -8.30 -21.12
CA HIS A 129 -1.26 -8.76 -20.11
C HIS A 129 -1.76 -8.54 -18.68
N MET A 130 -2.38 -7.39 -18.41
CA MET A 130 -2.94 -7.09 -17.10
C MET A 130 -4.14 -7.97 -16.76
N LEU A 131 -5.09 -8.12 -17.69
CA LEU A 131 -6.31 -8.91 -17.48
C LEU A 131 -6.03 -10.41 -17.37
N GLN A 132 -5.01 -10.93 -18.07
CA GLN A 132 -4.58 -12.32 -17.95
C GLN A 132 -3.70 -12.58 -16.72
N GLY A 133 -3.51 -11.58 -15.85
CA GLY A 133 -2.73 -11.74 -14.62
C GLY A 133 -1.24 -11.99 -14.83
N ARG A 134 -0.70 -11.59 -15.99
CA ARG A 134 0.74 -11.67 -16.30
C ARG A 134 1.57 -10.58 -15.61
N LYS A 135 0.97 -9.87 -14.66
CA LYS A 135 1.63 -8.86 -13.82
C LYS A 135 2.24 -9.53 -12.57
N LYS A 136 3.14 -8.80 -11.93
CA LYS A 136 3.91 -9.28 -10.76
C LYS A 136 3.04 -9.86 -9.64
N TYR A 137 1.84 -9.32 -9.45
CA TYR A 137 0.92 -9.68 -8.37
C TYR A 137 -0.33 -10.42 -8.85
N GLY A 138 -0.28 -10.99 -10.06
CA GLY A 138 -1.40 -11.71 -10.67
C GLY A 138 -2.43 -10.77 -11.30
N SER A 139 -3.63 -11.29 -11.53
CA SER A 139 -4.76 -10.50 -12.06
C SER A 139 -5.31 -9.58 -10.97
N TRP A 140 -5.79 -8.41 -11.37
CA TRP A 140 -6.45 -7.49 -10.43
C TRP A 140 -7.67 -8.14 -9.78
N GLN A 141 -8.44 -8.92 -10.55
CA GLN A 141 -9.66 -9.59 -10.11
C GLN A 141 -9.36 -10.61 -9.01
N ASP A 142 -8.40 -11.51 -9.24
CA ASP A 142 -8.05 -12.53 -8.25
C ASP A 142 -7.38 -11.90 -7.02
N HIS A 143 -6.62 -10.82 -7.22
CA HIS A 143 -6.05 -10.07 -6.11
C HIS A 143 -7.16 -9.47 -5.23
N VAL A 144 -8.12 -8.74 -5.79
CA VAL A 144 -9.26 -8.18 -5.04
C VAL A 144 -10.06 -9.28 -4.37
N ARG A 145 -10.38 -10.36 -5.11
CA ARG A 145 -11.11 -11.52 -4.59
C ARG A 145 -10.42 -12.11 -3.36
N SER A 146 -9.10 -12.29 -3.42
CA SER A 146 -8.32 -12.87 -2.31
C SER A 146 -8.49 -12.10 -1.00
N TRP A 147 -8.65 -10.77 -1.07
CA TRP A 147 -8.84 -9.92 0.09
C TRP A 147 -10.30 -9.85 0.55
N ILE A 148 -11.25 -9.62 -0.35
CA ILE A 148 -12.66 -9.43 0.04
C ILE A 148 -13.36 -10.73 0.45
N GLU A 149 -12.86 -11.89 0.01
CA GLU A 149 -13.36 -13.21 0.40
C GLU A 149 -12.53 -13.88 1.51
N SER A 150 -11.56 -13.13 2.07
CA SER A 150 -10.63 -13.63 3.07
C SER A 150 -11.27 -13.99 4.42
N GLU A 151 -10.55 -14.74 5.25
CA GLU A 151 -10.95 -14.98 6.64
C GLU A 151 -11.11 -13.67 7.42
N SER A 152 -10.21 -12.71 7.19
CA SER A 152 -10.28 -11.37 7.82
C SER A 152 -11.53 -10.59 7.38
N ALA A 153 -12.00 -10.80 6.15
CA ALA A 153 -13.29 -10.23 5.71
C ALA A 153 -14.47 -10.88 6.45
N LYS A 154 -14.44 -12.22 6.58
CA LYS A 154 -15.52 -13.00 7.20
C LYS A 154 -15.65 -12.75 8.71
N ASN A 155 -14.54 -12.52 9.41
CA ASN A 155 -14.53 -12.31 10.86
C ASN A 155 -14.53 -10.82 11.28
N GLY A 156 -14.65 -9.89 10.32
CA GLY A 156 -14.72 -8.45 10.58
C GLY A 156 -13.38 -7.78 10.94
N THR A 157 -12.24 -8.45 10.77
CA THR A 157 -10.91 -7.85 10.99
C THR A 157 -10.30 -7.23 9.74
N LEU A 158 -11.07 -7.13 8.65
CA LEU A 158 -10.73 -6.42 7.43
C LEU A 158 -11.59 -5.15 7.27
N MET A 159 -10.94 -4.00 7.16
CA MET A 159 -11.58 -2.76 6.72
C MET A 159 -11.38 -2.60 5.21
N LEU A 160 -12.47 -2.61 4.43
CA LEU A 160 -12.42 -2.34 3.00
C LEU A 160 -12.58 -0.84 2.75
N ILE A 161 -11.67 -0.26 1.97
CA ILE A 161 -11.69 1.15 1.58
C ILE A 161 -11.65 1.26 0.07
N ARG A 162 -12.59 2.02 -0.50
CA ARG A 162 -12.54 2.43 -1.90
C ARG A 162 -11.75 3.73 -2.02
N TYR A 163 -10.80 3.76 -2.95
CA TYR A 163 -10.00 4.96 -3.23
C TYR A 163 -10.88 6.16 -3.58
N GLU A 164 -11.96 5.94 -4.33
CA GLU A 164 -12.88 7.00 -4.76
C GLU A 164 -13.61 7.63 -3.56
N ASP A 165 -13.99 6.83 -2.57
CA ASP A 165 -14.60 7.31 -1.33
C ASP A 165 -13.59 8.06 -0.46
N MET A 166 -12.36 7.53 -0.33
CA MET A 166 -11.26 8.22 0.34
C MET A 166 -10.95 9.58 -0.29
N ARG A 167 -11.07 9.69 -1.62
CA ARG A 167 -10.89 10.96 -2.34
C ARG A 167 -12.06 11.92 -2.14
N ARG A 168 -13.28 11.40 -2.11
CA ARG A 168 -14.51 12.20 -1.98
C ARG A 168 -14.67 12.80 -0.58
N ASP A 169 -14.42 12.02 0.46
CA ASP A 169 -14.51 12.46 1.85
C ASP A 169 -13.36 11.88 2.68
N PRO A 170 -12.14 12.44 2.55
CA PRO A 170 -10.98 11.95 3.27
C PRO A 170 -11.15 12.08 4.78
N GLY A 171 -11.79 13.14 5.26
CA GLY A 171 -11.98 13.38 6.69
C GLY A 171 -12.71 12.22 7.37
N LYS A 172 -13.85 11.82 6.79
CA LYS A 172 -14.62 10.66 7.26
C LYS A 172 -13.81 9.36 7.20
N ILE A 173 -13.22 9.06 6.05
CA ILE A 173 -12.50 7.79 5.85
C ILE A 173 -11.30 7.67 6.79
N PHE A 174 -10.54 8.75 7.01
CA PHE A 174 -9.41 8.73 7.94
C PHE A 174 -9.85 8.65 9.41
N ALA A 175 -10.98 9.25 9.79
CA ALA A 175 -11.55 9.08 11.13
C ALA A 175 -11.94 7.62 11.39
N GLU A 176 -12.65 6.97 10.46
CA GLU A 176 -13.00 5.54 10.55
C GLU A 176 -11.76 4.65 10.58
N LEU A 177 -10.73 4.97 9.77
CA LEU A 177 -9.44 4.28 9.78
C LEU A 177 -8.76 4.33 11.15
N LEU A 178 -8.73 5.51 11.76
CA LEU A 178 -8.08 5.71 13.06
C LEU A 178 -8.83 5.00 14.17
N GLU A 179 -10.16 5.00 14.14
CA GLU A 179 -10.99 4.19 15.02
C GLU A 179 -10.71 2.70 14.85
N PHE A 180 -10.71 2.19 13.60
CA PHE A 180 -10.35 0.81 13.30
C PHE A 180 -8.96 0.44 13.81
N LEU A 181 -8.00 1.37 13.75
CA LEU A 181 -6.63 1.19 14.26
C LEU A 181 -6.51 1.36 15.79
N GLY A 182 -7.59 1.75 16.48
CA GLY A 182 -7.58 2.01 17.93
C GLY A 182 -6.76 3.24 18.32
N LYS A 183 -6.69 4.25 17.45
CA LYS A 183 -5.90 5.47 17.65
C LYS A 183 -6.81 6.69 17.73
N LYS A 184 -6.66 7.46 18.81
CA LYS A 184 -7.33 8.75 18.97
C LYS A 184 -6.43 9.85 18.45
N VAL A 185 -6.87 10.57 17.42
CA VAL A 185 -6.17 11.71 16.83
C VAL A 185 -7.14 12.89 16.81
N LYS A 186 -6.64 14.09 17.11
CA LYS A 186 -7.46 15.30 17.11
C LYS A 186 -7.95 15.63 15.69
N PRO A 187 -9.19 16.13 15.51
CA PRO A 187 -9.69 16.53 14.19
C PRO A 187 -8.75 17.49 13.44
N ASP A 188 -8.14 18.45 14.13
CA ASP A 188 -7.21 19.41 13.50
C ASP A 188 -5.96 18.73 12.91
N ALA A 189 -5.47 17.69 13.56
CA ALA A 189 -4.33 16.92 13.07
C ALA A 189 -4.72 16.06 11.86
N ILE A 190 -5.98 15.57 11.82
CA ILE A 190 -6.53 14.87 10.65
C ILE A 190 -6.60 15.83 9.45
N CYS A 191 -7.21 17.01 9.65
CA CYS A 191 -7.33 18.05 8.62
C CYS A 191 -5.95 18.50 8.11
N SER A 192 -5.00 18.72 9.01
CA SER A 192 -3.63 19.13 8.67
C SER A 192 -2.92 18.06 7.84
N ALA A 193 -2.98 16.79 8.24
CA ALA A 193 -2.36 15.68 7.50
C ALA A 193 -2.97 15.48 6.11
N ILE A 194 -4.30 15.66 5.96
CA ILE A 194 -4.98 15.64 4.65
C ILE A 194 -4.48 16.81 3.79
N ALA A 195 -4.45 18.03 4.35
CA ALA A 195 -4.01 19.23 3.64
C ALA A 195 -2.52 19.19 3.26
N ASN A 196 -1.67 18.52 4.05
CA ASN A 196 -0.24 18.31 3.76
C ASN A 196 0.04 17.28 2.67
N ASN A 197 -0.95 16.45 2.37
CA ASN A 197 -0.87 15.37 1.39
C ASN A 197 -1.93 15.55 0.31
N SER A 198 -2.29 16.79 -0.03
CA SER A 198 -3.10 17.07 -1.21
C SER A 198 -2.40 16.57 -2.48
N LEU A 199 -3.15 16.39 -3.57
CA LEU A 199 -2.59 15.94 -4.84
C LEU A 199 -1.42 16.82 -5.32
N GLN A 200 -1.52 18.14 -5.18
CA GLN A 200 -0.44 19.05 -5.56
C GLN A 200 0.81 18.84 -4.69
N LYS A 201 0.64 18.73 -3.36
CA LYS A 201 1.78 18.52 -2.44
C LYS A 201 2.41 17.15 -2.63
N MET A 202 1.63 16.11 -2.92
CA MET A 202 2.14 14.78 -3.23
C MET A 202 2.99 14.79 -4.51
N ARG A 203 2.53 15.47 -5.57
CA ARG A 203 3.33 15.66 -6.79
C ARG A 203 4.63 16.40 -6.51
N ALA A 204 4.59 17.48 -5.74
CA ALA A 204 5.81 18.19 -5.33
C ALA A 204 6.79 17.30 -4.54
N LYS A 205 6.30 16.41 -3.67
CA LYS A 205 7.12 15.41 -2.97
C LYS A 205 7.74 14.39 -3.94
N GLU A 206 7.00 14.00 -4.97
CA GLU A 206 7.50 13.11 -6.04
C GLU A 206 8.56 13.81 -6.89
N ASP A 207 8.33 15.04 -7.34
CA ASP A 207 9.28 15.82 -8.15
C ASP A 207 10.59 16.07 -7.38
N ALA A 208 10.49 16.44 -6.10
CA ALA A 208 11.64 16.60 -5.23
C ALA A 208 12.48 15.32 -5.15
N LEU A 209 11.86 14.15 -5.04
CA LEU A 209 12.58 12.86 -5.04
C LEU A 209 13.29 12.60 -6.38
N HIS A 210 12.66 12.91 -7.51
CA HIS A 210 13.28 12.71 -8.83
C HIS A 210 14.49 13.64 -9.04
N SER A 211 14.44 14.85 -8.50
CA SER A 211 15.53 15.83 -8.55
C SER A 211 16.74 15.53 -7.64
N MET A 212 16.64 14.57 -6.72
CA MET A 212 17.78 14.20 -5.86
C MET A 212 18.84 13.40 -6.66
N PRO A 213 20.15 13.62 -6.41
CA PRO A 213 21.22 12.86 -7.05
C PRO A 213 21.08 11.36 -6.78
N GLU A 214 21.47 10.53 -7.75
CA GLU A 214 21.28 9.07 -7.71
C GLU A 214 22.00 8.38 -6.53
N SER A 215 22.99 9.04 -5.93
CA SER A 215 23.68 8.61 -4.69
C SER A 215 22.87 8.73 -3.41
N LEU A 216 21.71 9.42 -3.45
CA LEU A 216 20.82 9.68 -2.31
C LEU A 216 19.41 9.09 -2.52
N LYS A 217 19.19 8.33 -3.60
CA LYS A 217 17.96 7.55 -3.87
C LYS A 217 18.02 6.16 -3.25
#